data_AF-B4IYI7-F1
#
_entry.id   AF-B4IYI7-F1
#
_cell.length_a   1.000
_cell.length_b   1.000
_cell.length_c   1.000
_cell.angle_alpha   90.00
_cell.angle_beta   90.00
_cell.angle_gamma   90.00
#
_symmetry.space_group_name_H-M   'P 1'
#
loop_
_entity.id
_entity.type
_entity.pdbx_description
1 polymer ?
#
loop_
_entity_poly.entity_id
_entity_poly.type
_entity_poly.pdbx_seq_one_letter_code
_entity_poly.pdbx_strand_id
1 'polypeptide(L)'
;MAEQDSHEDGNSVSSRITLFNNHVEEHMQWQRINPFAHCSVRDMPKRSIQKEQYGTAPAGSLSEQRALQAQVLSLQEILQLCELVNEKGGNDSTDETAEVSLKFGELFELYSHISDKLLGTLLCARKHNYVDFEGETLFQGRDDTQTVRLVRPFDQLRQDLVSKIESLRCISVEKTEPEEHPELCGAHFS
;
A
#
# COMPACT_ATOMS: atom_id res chain seq x y z
N MET A 1 38.66 -33.61 23.77
CA MET A 1 37.49 -32.70 23.74
C MET A 1 37.82 -31.68 22.69
N ALA A 2 37.31 -31.87 21.47
CA ALA A 2 37.56 -30.96 20.36
C ALA A 2 36.20 -30.63 19.77
N GLU A 3 35.66 -29.49 20.20
CA GLU A 3 34.60 -28.78 19.50
C GLU A 3 35.14 -28.39 18.12
N GLN A 4 34.49 -28.90 17.07
CA GLN A 4 34.69 -28.40 15.70
C GLN A 4 33.56 -27.43 15.43
N ASP A 5 33.97 -26.16 15.38
CA ASP A 5 33.20 -24.98 14.99
C ASP A 5 32.83 -25.11 13.50
N SER A 6 31.53 -25.20 13.21
CA SER A 6 30.98 -25.33 11.86
C SER A 6 30.69 -23.94 11.29
N HIS A 7 31.70 -23.35 10.66
CA HIS A 7 31.56 -22.15 9.85
C HIS A 7 32.17 -22.37 8.46
N GLU A 8 31.43 -21.95 7.44
CA GLU A 8 31.75 -21.98 5.99
C GLU A 8 31.21 -23.17 5.14
N ASP A 9 29.89 -23.28 4.96
CA ASP A 9 29.29 -24.13 3.91
C ASP A 9 28.30 -23.39 2.97
N GLY A 10 28.28 -22.06 3.00
CA GLY A 10 27.39 -21.26 2.14
C GLY A 10 27.71 -21.31 0.64
N ASN A 11 28.90 -21.79 0.27
CA ASN A 11 29.38 -21.80 -1.12
C ASN A 11 29.72 -23.20 -1.66
N SER A 12 29.40 -24.26 -0.89
CA SER A 12 29.64 -25.64 -1.30
C SER A 12 28.74 -26.03 -2.48
N VAL A 13 29.27 -26.82 -3.43
CA VAL A 13 28.48 -27.34 -4.57
C VAL A 13 27.28 -28.14 -4.07
N SER A 14 27.44 -28.86 -2.95
CA SER A 14 26.35 -29.59 -2.30
C SER A 14 25.23 -28.65 -1.82
N SER A 15 25.60 -27.53 -1.18
CA SER A 15 24.66 -26.49 -0.72
C SER A 15 23.89 -25.85 -1.88
N ARG A 16 24.56 -25.57 -3.01
CA ARG A 16 23.89 -25.06 -4.22
C ARG A 16 22.93 -26.08 -4.84
N ILE A 17 23.28 -27.36 -4.84
CA ILE A 17 22.41 -28.44 -5.32
C ILE A 17 21.17 -28.55 -4.42
N THR A 18 21.33 -28.48 -3.09
CA THR A 18 20.18 -28.52 -2.18
C THR A 18 19.27 -27.31 -2.37
N LEU A 19 19.82 -26.10 -2.50
CA LEU A 19 19.04 -24.90 -2.79
C LEU A 19 18.28 -25.00 -4.12
N PHE A 20 18.95 -25.51 -5.16
CA PHE A 20 18.33 -25.74 -6.46
C PHE A 20 17.18 -26.75 -6.38
N ASN A 21 17.39 -27.87 -5.71
CA ASN A 21 16.35 -28.90 -5.55
C ASN A 21 15.15 -28.36 -4.75
N ASN A 22 15.39 -27.62 -3.67
CA ASN A 22 14.32 -26.96 -2.91
C ASN A 22 13.51 -26.01 -3.79
N HIS A 23 14.19 -25.18 -4.61
CA HIS A 23 13.52 -24.27 -5.53
C HIS A 23 12.68 -25.01 -6.58
N VAL A 24 13.19 -26.12 -7.11
CA VAL A 24 12.44 -26.98 -8.04
C VAL A 24 11.19 -27.54 -7.37
N GLU A 25 11.29 -28.02 -6.14
CA GLU A 25 10.14 -28.55 -5.39
C GLU A 25 9.07 -27.47 -5.15
N GLU A 26 9.45 -26.29 -4.68
CA GLU A 26 8.55 -25.15 -4.50
C GLU A 26 7.88 -24.75 -5.81
N HIS A 27 8.66 -24.68 -6.89
CA HIS A 27 8.15 -24.35 -8.21
C HIS A 27 7.14 -25.39 -8.70
N MET A 28 7.46 -26.69 -8.55
CA MET A 28 6.55 -27.78 -8.90
C MET A 28 5.25 -27.71 -8.09
N GLN A 29 5.32 -27.40 -6.79
CA GLN A 29 4.14 -27.21 -5.95
C GLN A 29 3.27 -26.04 -6.45
N TRP A 30 3.87 -24.91 -6.82
CA TRP A 30 3.16 -23.75 -7.38
C TRP A 30 2.53 -24.03 -8.73
N GLN A 31 3.23 -24.71 -9.64
CA GLN A 31 2.70 -25.08 -10.95
C GLN A 31 1.50 -26.02 -10.83
N ARG A 32 1.52 -26.95 -9.85
CA ARG A 32 0.42 -27.88 -9.60
C ARG A 32 -0.91 -27.20 -9.29
N ILE A 33 -0.88 -26.01 -8.71
CA ILE A 33 -2.05 -25.22 -8.33
C ILE A 33 -2.28 -24.01 -9.25
N ASN A 34 -1.57 -23.93 -10.37
CA ASN A 34 -1.68 -22.84 -11.34
C ASN A 34 -2.61 -23.24 -12.51
N PRO A 35 -3.78 -22.58 -12.67
CA PRO A 35 -4.77 -22.94 -13.70
C PRO A 35 -4.26 -22.81 -15.14
N PHE A 36 -3.14 -22.10 -15.36
CA PHE A 36 -2.55 -21.89 -16.68
C PHE A 36 -1.40 -22.87 -17.02
N ALA A 37 -0.99 -23.72 -16.07
CA ALA A 37 0.12 -24.66 -16.26
C ALA A 37 -0.32 -26.02 -16.82
N HIS A 38 -1.60 -26.37 -16.68
CA HIS A 38 -2.14 -27.68 -17.06
C HIS A 38 -3.10 -27.58 -18.24
N CYS A 39 -3.09 -28.58 -19.12
CA CYS A 39 -4.00 -28.64 -20.27
C CYS A 39 -5.47 -28.87 -19.88
N SER A 40 -5.73 -29.36 -18.66
CA SER A 40 -7.07 -29.61 -18.12
C SER A 40 -7.21 -28.98 -16.75
N VAL A 41 -8.07 -27.95 -16.66
CA VAL A 41 -8.39 -27.26 -15.40
C VAL A 41 -9.28 -28.10 -14.48
N ARG A 42 -9.90 -29.17 -15.00
CA ARG A 42 -10.81 -30.06 -14.23
C ARG A 42 -10.07 -30.94 -13.23
N ASP A 43 -8.82 -31.31 -13.54
CA ASP A 43 -8.01 -32.21 -12.72
C ASP A 43 -7.17 -31.47 -11.69
N MET A 44 -7.33 -30.14 -11.61
CA MET A 44 -6.57 -29.28 -10.70
C MET A 44 -7.10 -29.39 -9.26
N PRO A 45 -6.21 -29.54 -8.27
CA PRO A 45 -6.60 -29.40 -6.87
C PRO A 45 -7.17 -28.00 -6.62
N LYS A 46 -8.41 -27.92 -6.11
CA LYS A 46 -9.02 -26.65 -5.71
C LYS A 46 -8.26 -26.07 -4.52
N ARG A 47 -7.87 -24.80 -4.59
CA ARG A 47 -7.30 -24.09 -3.44
C ARG A 47 -8.39 -23.87 -2.40
N SER A 48 -8.17 -24.37 -1.18
CA SER A 48 -8.99 -24.02 -0.02
C SER A 48 -8.39 -22.78 0.63
N ILE A 49 -8.85 -21.60 0.23
CA ILE A 49 -8.49 -20.34 0.88
C ILE A 49 -9.42 -20.20 2.08
N GLN A 50 -8.89 -20.03 3.30
CA GLN A 50 -9.76 -19.73 4.44
C GLN A 50 -10.42 -18.37 4.21
N LYS A 51 -11.67 -18.24 4.62
CA LYS A 51 -12.48 -17.06 4.34
C LYS A 51 -11.82 -15.78 4.86
N GLU A 52 -11.09 -15.90 5.96
CA GLU A 52 -10.41 -14.83 6.68
C GLU A 52 -9.18 -14.30 5.93
N GLN A 53 -8.51 -15.13 5.11
CA GLN A 53 -7.34 -14.72 4.32
C GLN A 53 -7.69 -14.46 2.85
N TYR A 54 -8.97 -14.56 2.48
CA TYR A 54 -9.41 -14.29 1.11
C TYR A 54 -9.22 -12.80 0.77
N GLY A 55 -8.48 -12.51 -0.29
CA GLY A 55 -8.18 -11.15 -0.74
C GLY A 55 -6.96 -10.49 -0.06
N THR A 56 -6.30 -11.18 0.88
CA THR A 56 -5.08 -10.70 1.54
C THR A 56 -3.85 -11.37 0.93
N ALA A 57 -2.76 -10.62 0.78
CA ALA A 57 -1.48 -11.16 0.33
C ALA A 57 -0.91 -12.16 1.36
N PRO A 58 -0.15 -13.18 0.92
CA PRO A 58 0.56 -14.05 1.86
C PRO A 58 1.51 -13.26 2.75
N ALA A 59 1.54 -13.58 4.05
CA ALA A 59 2.41 -12.90 5.01
C ALA A 59 3.90 -13.09 4.63
N GLY A 60 4.68 -12.03 4.71
CA GLY A 60 6.11 -12.00 4.36
C GLY A 60 6.37 -11.96 2.85
N SER A 61 5.34 -11.98 2.01
CA SER A 61 5.53 -11.94 0.57
C SER A 61 5.86 -10.54 0.05
N LEU A 62 6.52 -10.48 -1.10
CA LEU A 62 6.73 -9.23 -1.83
C LEU A 62 5.39 -8.52 -2.17
N SER A 63 4.32 -9.29 -2.36
CA SER A 63 2.99 -8.72 -2.62
C SER A 63 2.43 -7.96 -1.42
N GLU A 64 2.69 -8.44 -0.20
CA GLU A 64 2.33 -7.73 1.03
C GLU A 64 3.15 -6.45 1.17
N GLN A 65 4.47 -6.52 0.97
CA GLN A 65 5.34 -5.34 1.03
C GLN A 65 4.89 -4.27 0.02
N ARG A 66 4.57 -4.66 -1.22
CA ARG A 66 4.01 -3.75 -2.23
C ARG A 66 2.68 -3.15 -1.81
N ALA A 67 1.81 -3.93 -1.16
CA ALA A 67 0.52 -3.44 -0.68
C ALA A 67 0.70 -2.38 0.42
N LEU A 68 1.60 -2.63 1.39
CA LEU A 68 1.95 -1.67 2.43
C LEU A 68 2.55 -0.39 1.84
N GLN A 69 3.50 -0.54 0.91
CA GLN A 69 4.11 0.60 0.23
C GLN A 69 3.07 1.42 -0.55
N ALA A 70 2.16 0.78 -1.28
CA ALA A 70 1.08 1.45 -1.98
C ALA A 70 0.16 2.22 -1.03
N GLN A 71 -0.13 1.65 0.16
CA GLN A 71 -0.92 2.32 1.18
C GLN A 71 -0.21 3.57 1.72
N VAL A 72 1.09 3.48 2.00
CA VAL A 72 1.90 4.63 2.44
C VAL A 72 1.90 5.73 1.38
N LEU A 73 2.10 5.38 0.11
CA LEU A 73 2.07 6.35 -1.00
C LEU A 73 0.69 7.02 -1.11
N SER A 74 -0.40 6.27 -0.97
CA SER A 74 -1.75 6.84 -1.00
C SER A 74 -1.99 7.84 0.15
N LEU A 75 -1.51 7.55 1.36
CA LEU A 75 -1.61 8.49 2.48
C LEU A 75 -0.76 9.75 2.26
N GLN A 76 0.40 9.63 1.61
CA GLN A 76 1.22 10.78 1.24
C GLN A 76 0.53 11.66 0.18
N GLU A 77 -0.10 11.05 -0.83
CA GLU A 77 -0.91 11.77 -1.83
C GLU A 77 -2.08 12.51 -1.16
N ILE A 78 -2.76 11.89 -0.17
CA ILE A 78 -3.82 12.54 0.61
C ILE A 78 -3.28 13.71 1.43
N LEU A 79 -2.11 13.56 2.05
CA LEU A 79 -1.48 14.65 2.82
C LEU A 79 -1.18 15.86 1.94
N GLN A 80 -0.57 15.65 0.77
CA GLN A 80 -0.30 16.70 -0.21
C GLN A 80 -1.59 17.39 -0.69
N LEU A 81 -2.65 16.62 -0.93
CA LEU A 81 -3.96 17.17 -1.27
C LEU A 81 -4.50 18.08 -0.16
N CYS A 82 -4.45 17.64 1.09
CA CYS A 82 -4.93 18.43 2.22
C CYS A 82 -4.10 19.70 2.42
N GLU A 83 -2.79 19.63 2.21
CA GLU A 83 -1.87 20.77 2.26
C GLU A 83 -2.21 21.78 1.17
N LEU A 84 -2.41 21.32 -0.08
CA LEU A 84 -2.82 22.19 -1.20
C LEU A 84 -4.16 22.89 -0.93
N VAL A 85 -5.15 22.16 -0.41
CA VAL A 85 -6.45 22.75 -0.03
C VAL A 85 -6.29 23.74 1.12
N ASN A 86 -5.40 23.47 2.08
CA ASN A 86 -5.14 24.40 3.18
C ASN A 86 -4.43 25.69 2.73
N GLU A 87 -3.49 25.58 1.79
CA GLU A 87 -2.72 26.73 1.27
C GLU A 87 -3.52 27.62 0.32
N LYS A 88 -4.43 27.02 -0.46
CA LYS A 88 -5.19 27.71 -1.51
C LYS A 88 -6.64 27.98 -1.12
N GLY A 89 -7.14 27.23 -0.15
CA GLY A 89 -8.50 27.35 0.36
C GLY A 89 -8.73 28.70 1.02
N GLY A 90 -9.95 29.20 0.85
CA GLY A 90 -10.43 30.37 1.56
C GLY A 90 -11.01 29.97 2.91
N ASN A 91 -10.75 30.78 3.92
CA ASN A 91 -11.51 30.75 5.16
C ASN A 91 -12.87 31.40 4.87
N ASP A 92 -13.92 30.60 4.70
CA ASP A 92 -15.27 31.09 4.36
C ASP A 92 -15.95 31.80 5.56
N SER A 93 -15.30 31.81 6.73
CA SER A 93 -15.80 32.47 7.94
C SER A 93 -14.72 33.31 8.63
N THR A 94 -15.16 34.43 9.20
CA THR A 94 -14.38 35.40 9.99
C THR A 94 -13.89 34.88 11.34
N ASP A 95 -14.10 33.60 11.65
CA ASP A 95 -13.72 32.97 12.92
C ASP A 95 -12.42 32.17 12.79
N GLU A 96 -11.64 32.10 13.87
CA GLU A 96 -10.38 31.33 13.95
C GLU A 96 -10.56 29.81 13.83
N THR A 97 -11.81 29.33 13.71
CA THR A 97 -12.16 27.91 13.44
C THR A 97 -12.78 27.75 12.05
N ALA A 98 -12.46 28.64 11.12
CA ALA A 98 -13.01 28.60 9.78
C ALA A 98 -12.67 27.28 9.08
N GLU A 99 -13.71 26.63 8.57
CA GLU A 99 -13.59 25.41 7.81
C GLU A 99 -12.94 25.73 6.45
N VAL A 100 -11.72 25.22 6.22
CA VAL A 100 -10.97 25.54 5.00
C VAL A 100 -11.61 24.83 3.82
N SER A 101 -11.95 25.62 2.80
CA SER A 101 -12.70 25.14 1.65
C SER A 101 -12.18 25.71 0.34
N LEU A 102 -12.22 24.92 -0.72
CA LEU A 102 -11.72 25.27 -2.05
C LEU A 102 -12.66 24.75 -3.13
N LYS A 103 -12.89 25.53 -4.18
CA LYS A 103 -13.73 25.08 -5.31
C LYS A 103 -13.04 23.98 -6.10
N PHE A 104 -13.83 23.02 -6.58
CA PHE A 104 -13.32 21.89 -7.34
C PHE A 104 -12.63 22.31 -8.64
N GLY A 105 -13.18 23.28 -9.37
CA GLY A 105 -12.57 23.74 -10.63
C GLY A 105 -11.15 24.29 -10.43
N GLU A 106 -10.97 25.12 -9.40
CA GLU A 106 -9.66 25.69 -9.03
C GLU A 106 -8.70 24.61 -8.54
N LEU A 107 -9.19 23.71 -7.68
CA LEU A 107 -8.41 22.57 -7.20
C LEU A 107 -7.95 21.67 -8.35
N PHE A 108 -8.83 21.39 -9.31
CA PHE A 108 -8.53 20.54 -10.47
C PHE A 108 -7.47 21.17 -11.37
N GLU A 109 -7.59 22.45 -11.69
CA GLU A 109 -6.60 23.15 -12.51
C GLU A 109 -5.21 23.15 -11.84
N LEU A 110 -5.15 23.44 -10.53
CA LEU A 110 -3.90 23.41 -9.78
C LEU A 110 -3.31 22.00 -9.70
N TYR A 111 -4.13 21.00 -9.36
CA TYR A 111 -3.67 19.63 -9.18
C TYR A 111 -3.30 18.97 -10.51
N SER A 112 -3.91 19.34 -11.64
CA SER A 112 -3.59 18.81 -12.97
C SER A 112 -2.14 19.08 -13.40
N HIS A 113 -1.48 20.08 -12.82
CA HIS A 113 -0.06 20.34 -13.05
C HIS A 113 0.85 19.44 -12.21
N ILE A 114 0.31 18.86 -11.13
CA ILE A 114 1.03 18.01 -10.17
C ILE A 114 0.82 16.52 -10.51
N SER A 115 -0.43 16.10 -10.72
CA SER A 115 -0.81 14.70 -10.92
C SER A 115 -2.20 14.57 -11.59
N ASP A 116 -2.38 13.53 -12.39
CA ASP A 116 -3.62 13.19 -13.09
C ASP A 116 -4.63 12.42 -12.21
N LYS A 117 -4.30 12.19 -10.93
CA LYS A 117 -5.05 11.28 -10.03
C LYS A 117 -6.00 11.96 -9.06
N LEU A 118 -6.30 13.25 -9.22
CA LEU A 118 -7.04 14.05 -8.23
C LEU A 118 -8.30 13.33 -7.70
N LEU A 119 -9.14 12.81 -8.60
CA LEU A 119 -10.40 12.18 -8.21
C LEU A 119 -10.19 10.92 -7.35
N GLY A 120 -9.20 10.09 -7.71
CA GLY A 120 -8.84 8.92 -6.91
C GLY A 120 -8.34 9.31 -5.52
N THR A 121 -7.52 10.34 -5.43
CA THR A 121 -7.02 10.88 -4.16
C THR A 121 -8.15 11.46 -3.30
N LEU A 122 -9.09 12.21 -3.91
CA LEU A 122 -10.27 12.76 -3.22
C LEU A 122 -11.16 11.65 -2.64
N LEU A 123 -11.44 10.61 -3.43
CA LEU A 123 -12.23 9.47 -2.96
C LEU A 123 -11.55 8.71 -1.82
N CYS A 124 -10.22 8.56 -1.89
CA CYS A 124 -9.45 7.93 -0.81
C CYS A 124 -9.46 8.80 0.45
N ALA A 125 -9.26 10.12 0.32
CA ALA A 125 -9.34 11.07 1.42
C ALA A 125 -10.73 11.05 2.09
N ARG A 126 -11.80 10.97 1.28
CA ARG A 126 -13.18 10.88 1.76
C ARG A 126 -13.44 9.57 2.51
N LYS A 127 -12.94 8.43 2.02
CA LYS A 127 -13.03 7.14 2.72
C LYS A 127 -12.46 7.20 4.14
N HIS A 128 -11.45 8.04 4.36
CA HIS A 128 -10.83 8.24 5.66
C HIS A 128 -11.35 9.47 6.44
N ASN A 129 -12.38 10.16 5.94
CA ASN A 129 -12.97 11.37 6.54
C ASN A 129 -11.98 12.54 6.71
N TYR A 130 -11.06 12.72 5.76
CA TYR A 130 -10.18 13.90 5.71
C TYR A 130 -10.82 15.07 4.96
N VAL A 131 -11.57 14.75 3.91
CA VAL A 131 -12.20 15.69 2.98
C VAL A 131 -13.65 15.31 2.80
N ASP A 132 -14.51 16.31 2.66
CA ASP A 132 -15.91 16.14 2.29
C ASP A 132 -16.31 17.04 1.12
N PHE A 133 -17.25 16.56 0.31
CA PHE A 133 -17.80 17.27 -0.85
C PHE A 133 -19.19 16.71 -1.20
N GLU A 134 -19.97 17.49 -1.93
CA GLU A 134 -21.35 17.12 -2.30
C GLU A 134 -21.39 16.03 -3.39
N GLY A 135 -22.34 15.09 -3.30
CA GLY A 135 -22.50 14.01 -4.28
C GLY A 135 -21.52 12.84 -4.11
N GLU A 136 -21.53 11.91 -5.06
CA GLU A 136 -20.69 10.69 -5.04
C GLU A 136 -19.30 10.93 -5.66
N THR A 137 -19.24 11.75 -6.70
CA THR A 137 -18.03 12.05 -7.48
C THR A 137 -18.19 13.41 -8.16
N LEU A 138 -17.07 14.05 -8.50
CA LEU A 138 -17.04 15.37 -9.15
C LEU A 138 -16.54 15.25 -10.58
N PHE A 139 -17.16 15.99 -11.50
CA PHE A 139 -16.77 16.01 -12.91
C PHE A 139 -16.39 17.43 -13.36
N GLN A 140 -15.26 17.53 -14.06
CA GLN A 140 -14.81 18.78 -14.66
C GLN A 140 -15.86 19.36 -15.64
N GLY A 141 -16.06 20.68 -15.61
CA GLY A 141 -17.00 21.40 -16.46
C GLY A 141 -18.46 21.34 -15.99
N ARG A 142 -18.81 20.38 -15.13
CA ARG A 142 -20.14 20.28 -14.51
C ARG A 142 -20.12 20.74 -13.07
N ASP A 143 -19.16 20.25 -12.30
CA ASP A 143 -19.11 20.38 -10.85
C ASP A 143 -18.02 21.37 -10.39
N ASP A 144 -17.53 22.22 -11.28
CA ASP A 144 -16.43 23.17 -11.00
C ASP A 144 -16.76 24.15 -9.86
N THR A 145 -18.06 24.44 -9.64
CA THR A 145 -18.54 25.31 -8.57
C THR A 145 -18.71 24.59 -7.24
N GLN A 146 -18.61 23.26 -7.19
CA GLN A 146 -18.75 22.52 -5.94
C GLN A 146 -17.54 22.75 -5.04
N THR A 147 -17.80 22.85 -3.74
CA THR A 147 -16.76 23.13 -2.75
C THR A 147 -16.25 21.83 -2.12
N VAL A 148 -14.94 21.65 -2.15
CA VAL A 148 -14.20 20.60 -1.45
C VAL A 148 -13.70 21.17 -0.13
N ARG A 149 -14.01 20.52 0.98
CA ARG A 149 -13.77 21.07 2.33
C ARG A 149 -13.03 20.08 3.21
N LEU A 150 -12.14 20.60 4.05
CA LEU A 150 -11.46 19.79 5.08
C LEU A 150 -12.39 19.57 6.27
N VAL A 151 -12.57 18.31 6.69
CA VAL A 151 -13.49 17.94 7.78
C VAL A 151 -13.01 18.45 9.14
N ARG A 152 -11.71 18.62 9.31
CA ARG A 152 -11.05 19.07 10.54
C ARG A 152 -9.90 20.03 10.20
N PRO A 153 -9.39 20.81 11.17
CA PRO A 153 -8.23 21.68 10.96
C PRO A 153 -7.03 20.89 10.43
N PHE A 154 -6.27 21.50 9.51
CA PHE A 154 -5.15 20.85 8.82
C PHE A 154 -4.12 20.26 9.79
N ASP A 155 -3.82 20.94 10.90
CA ASP A 155 -2.84 20.46 11.89
C ASP A 155 -3.22 19.10 12.49
N GLN A 156 -4.50 18.90 12.81
CA GLN A 156 -4.99 17.62 13.33
C GLN A 156 -4.94 16.53 12.27
N LEU A 157 -5.33 16.85 11.03
CA LEU A 157 -5.30 15.90 9.92
C LEU A 157 -3.88 15.47 9.58
N ARG A 158 -2.95 16.43 9.58
CA ARG A 158 -1.51 16.19 9.36
C ARG A 158 -0.96 15.24 10.40
N GLN A 159 -1.24 15.47 11.69
CA GLN A 159 -0.78 14.59 12.76
C GLN A 159 -1.31 13.16 12.57
N ASP A 160 -2.61 13.00 12.33
CA ASP A 160 -3.23 11.69 12.08
C ASP A 160 -2.61 10.96 10.89
N LEU A 161 -2.38 11.67 9.77
CA LEU A 161 -1.79 11.10 8.56
C LEU A 161 -0.34 10.67 8.78
N VAL A 162 0.46 11.53 9.42
CA VAL A 162 1.86 11.22 9.73
C VAL A 162 1.96 10.02 10.66
N SER A 163 1.17 9.98 11.74
CA SER A 163 1.16 8.84 12.66
C SER A 163 0.75 7.53 11.98
N LYS A 164 -0.22 7.57 11.05
CA LYS A 164 -0.58 6.38 10.24
C LYS A 164 0.55 5.95 9.31
N ILE A 165 1.20 6.89 8.64
CA ILE A 165 2.35 6.59 7.76
C ILE A 165 3.48 5.96 8.56
N GLU A 166 3.81 6.51 9.72
CA GLU A 166 4.84 5.98 10.61
C GLU A 166 4.49 4.57 11.10
N SER A 167 3.24 4.35 11.52
CA SER A 167 2.77 3.02 11.95
C SER A 167 2.94 1.98 10.83
N LEU A 168 2.59 2.32 9.58
CA LEU A 168 2.75 1.41 8.44
C LEU A 168 4.21 1.15 8.08
N ARG A 169 5.07 2.16 8.24
CA ARG A 169 6.52 1.99 8.07
C ARG A 169 7.10 1.09 9.16
N CYS A 170 6.69 1.25 10.42
CA CYS A 170 7.08 0.34 11.50
C CYS A 170 6.68 -1.10 11.20
N ILE A 171 5.44 -1.35 10.76
CA ILE A 171 5.00 -2.71 10.35
C ILE A 171 5.89 -3.28 9.24
N SER A 172 6.32 -2.44 8.29
CA SER A 172 7.22 -2.86 7.21
C SER A 172 8.61 -3.23 7.73
N VAL A 173 9.07 -2.58 8.81
CA VAL A 173 10.39 -2.82 9.45
C VAL A 173 10.35 -4.00 10.41
N GLU A 174 9.31 -4.14 11.24
CA GLU A 174 9.15 -5.27 12.16
C GLU A 174 9.05 -6.60 11.41
N LYS A 175 8.51 -6.60 10.18
CA LYS A 175 8.44 -7.81 9.35
C LYS A 175 9.74 -8.13 8.62
N THR A 176 10.67 -7.17 8.54
CA THR A 176 12.05 -7.43 8.10
C THR A 176 12.93 -7.93 9.22
N GLU A 177 12.56 -7.72 10.49
CA GLU A 177 13.13 -8.46 11.62
C GLU A 177 12.54 -9.88 11.57
N PRO A 178 13.34 -10.92 11.36
CA PRO A 178 12.82 -12.26 11.26
C PRO A 178 12.34 -12.70 12.64
N GLU A 179 11.03 -12.89 12.81
CA GLU A 179 10.55 -13.97 13.69
C GLU A 179 11.31 -15.24 13.26
N GLU A 180 12.10 -15.82 14.16
CA GLU A 180 12.82 -17.08 13.92
C GLU A 180 11.81 -18.20 13.62
N HIS A 181 11.47 -18.33 12.35
CA HIS A 181 10.88 -19.51 11.76
C HIS A 181 11.76 -19.96 10.59
N PRO A 182 11.96 -21.28 10.45
CA PRO A 182 13.14 -21.85 9.83
C PRO A 182 13.28 -21.41 8.36
N GLU A 183 14.46 -20.89 8.07
CA GLU A 183 15.05 -20.51 6.78
C GLU A 183 14.17 -20.68 5.52
N LEU A 184 13.71 -19.54 4.98
CA LEU A 184 13.54 -19.37 3.53
C LEU A 184 14.26 -18.08 3.12
N CYS A 185 15.57 -18.21 2.89
CA CYS A 185 16.46 -17.11 2.58
C CYS A 185 16.49 -16.82 1.07
N GLY A 186 16.18 -15.56 0.73
CA GLY A 186 16.96 -14.76 -0.23
C GLY A 186 16.75 -15.01 -1.72
N ALA A 187 15.69 -14.43 -2.30
CA ALA A 187 15.69 -14.09 -3.72
C ALA A 187 16.22 -12.66 -3.91
N HIS A 188 17.53 -12.52 -4.10
CA HIS A 188 18.14 -11.35 -4.74
C HIS A 188 18.63 -11.79 -6.13
N PHE A 189 18.00 -11.26 -7.17
CA PHE A 189 18.52 -11.31 -8.55
C PHE A 189 18.81 -9.88 -9.02
N SER A 190 19.94 -9.75 -9.71
CA SER A 190 20.50 -8.52 -10.30
C SER A 190 19.63 -7.90 -11.38
#